data_AF-A0A955Z9I8-F1
#
_entry.id   AF-A0A955Z9I8-F1
#
_cell.length_a   1.000
_cell.length_b   1.000
_cell.length_c   1.000
_cell.angle_alpha   90.00
_cell.angle_beta   90.00
_cell.angle_gamma   90.00
#
_symmetry.space_group_name_H-M   'P 1'
#
loop_
_entity.id
_entity.type
_entity.pdbx_description
1 polymer ?
#
loop_
_entity_poly.entity_id
_entity_poly.type
_entity_poly.pdbx_seq_one_letter_code
_entity_poly.pdbx_strand_id
1 'polypeptide(L)'
;MSDKRPDHLLDDELCWAEGGHASDIALTAIADGELSIVPSEVRAHVDTCLTCSGHVGNAALLSLHAGERLADLAPADRLTAPERRPVPVMAIVVGLAVAFAGALPTLLDAMRSPGELGRAIPILGRGAALLGRRLLDPGGTAGLVLVWGAALLLIGVAIGIMRLAPRKEEVSS
;
A
#
# COMPACT_ATOMS: atom_id res chain seq x y z
N MET A 1 -34.75 17.30 -0.73
CA MET A 1 -33.46 17.11 -1.43
C MET A 1 -32.79 15.92 -0.76
N SER A 2 -32.80 14.74 -1.39
CA SER A 2 -32.03 13.60 -0.88
C SER A 2 -30.56 13.91 -1.11
N ASP A 3 -29.86 14.24 -0.04
CA ASP A 3 -28.40 14.26 -0.04
C ASP A 3 -27.92 12.85 -0.35
N LYS A 4 -27.22 12.68 -1.48
CA LYS A 4 -26.84 11.35 -1.96
C LYS A 4 -25.63 10.90 -1.15
N ARG A 5 -25.90 10.16 -0.08
CA ARG A 5 -24.85 9.58 0.78
C ARG A 5 -23.91 8.71 -0.09
N PRO A 6 -22.59 8.78 0.10
CA PRO A 6 -21.65 7.97 -0.68
C PRO A 6 -21.92 6.47 -0.56
N ASP A 7 -21.92 5.76 -1.68
CA ASP A 7 -22.24 4.31 -1.76
C ASP A 7 -21.31 3.38 -0.95
N HIS A 8 -20.25 3.91 -0.32
CA HIS A 8 -19.28 3.14 0.49
C HIS A 8 -19.48 3.29 1.99
N LEU A 9 -20.40 4.16 2.43
CA LEU A 9 -20.73 4.32 3.84
C LEU A 9 -21.78 3.31 4.27
N LEU A 10 -21.79 2.97 5.55
CA LEU A 10 -22.86 2.19 6.16
C LEU A 10 -24.20 2.92 6.02
N ASP A 11 -25.23 2.13 5.72
CA ASP A 11 -26.61 2.59 5.74
C ASP A 11 -26.98 3.09 7.14
N ASP A 12 -27.89 4.07 7.20
CA ASP A 12 -28.24 4.73 8.46
C ASP A 12 -28.84 3.77 9.49
N GLU A 13 -29.64 2.80 9.00
CA GLU A 13 -30.22 1.72 9.81
C GLU A 13 -29.16 0.80 10.42
N LEU A 14 -27.98 0.69 9.79
CA LEU A 14 -26.84 -0.06 10.32
C LEU A 14 -25.96 0.78 11.22
N CYS A 15 -26.11 2.11 11.23
CA CYS A 15 -25.28 3.01 12.03
C CYS A 15 -25.81 3.19 13.45
N TRP A 16 -27.12 3.13 13.64
CA TRP A 16 -27.78 3.49 14.89
C TRP A 16 -28.61 2.35 15.45
N ALA A 17 -28.45 2.10 16.75
CA ALA A 17 -29.32 1.22 17.52
C ALA A 17 -30.52 2.00 18.08
N GLU A 18 -31.51 1.26 18.58
CA GLU A 18 -32.58 1.83 19.38
C GLU A 18 -31.99 2.57 20.61
N GLY A 19 -32.51 3.76 20.89
CA GLY A 19 -32.04 4.58 22.01
C GLY A 19 -30.98 5.62 21.66
N GLY A 20 -30.64 5.79 20.37
CA GLY A 20 -29.75 6.86 19.91
C GLY A 20 -28.26 6.58 20.17
N HIS A 21 -27.90 5.31 20.37
CA HIS A 21 -26.53 4.84 20.44
C HIS A 21 -26.07 4.33 19.07
N ALA A 22 -24.76 4.32 18.84
CA ALA A 22 -24.21 3.63 17.67
C ALA A 22 -24.48 2.12 17.78
N SER A 23 -24.80 1.50 16.64
CA SER A 23 -25.04 0.05 16.56
C SER A 23 -23.76 -0.75 16.82
N ASP A 24 -23.91 -2.03 17.18
CA ASP A 24 -22.77 -2.93 17.33
C ASP A 24 -21.95 -3.08 16.04
N ILE A 25 -22.60 -2.98 14.86
CA ILE A 25 -21.94 -3.03 13.56
C ILE A 25 -21.01 -1.82 13.40
N ALA A 26 -21.52 -0.62 13.66
CA ALA A 26 -20.73 0.61 13.57
C ALA A 26 -19.61 0.65 14.62
N LEU A 27 -19.88 0.20 15.85
CA LEU A 27 -18.89 0.13 16.92
C LEU A 27 -17.77 -0.86 16.60
N THR A 28 -18.08 -2.02 16.02
CA THR A 28 -17.08 -3.01 15.59
C THR A 28 -16.23 -2.48 14.44
N ALA A 29 -16.86 -1.85 13.43
CA ALA A 29 -16.11 -1.21 12.33
C ALA A 29 -15.14 -0.14 12.83
N ILE A 30 -15.54 0.66 13.83
CA ILE A 30 -14.65 1.63 14.48
C ILE A 30 -13.52 0.91 15.24
N ALA A 31 -13.82 -0.14 16.00
CA ALA A 31 -12.83 -0.91 16.77
C ALA A 31 -11.76 -1.57 15.87
N ASP A 32 -12.15 -2.03 14.68
CA ASP A 32 -11.25 -2.62 13.69
C ASP A 32 -10.46 -1.57 12.88
N GLY A 33 -10.75 -0.28 13.08
CA GLY A 33 -10.07 0.83 12.40
C GLY A 33 -10.62 1.19 11.02
N GLU A 34 -11.75 0.59 10.62
CA GLU A 34 -12.44 0.83 9.35
C GLU A 34 -13.26 2.13 9.37
N LEU A 35 -12.62 3.25 9.74
CA LEU A 35 -13.29 4.54 9.88
C LEU A 35 -13.84 5.08 8.56
N SER A 36 -13.35 4.59 7.42
CA SER A 36 -13.74 5.05 6.07
C SER A 36 -15.18 4.66 5.70
N ILE A 37 -15.71 3.57 6.25
CA ILE A 37 -17.08 3.11 6.00
C ILE A 37 -18.08 3.69 7.01
N VAL A 38 -17.60 4.33 8.07
CA VAL A 38 -18.45 4.88 9.14
C VAL A 38 -18.69 6.38 8.91
N PRO A 39 -19.97 6.83 8.83
CA PRO A 39 -20.29 8.24 8.70
C PRO A 39 -19.68 9.10 9.81
N SER A 40 -19.36 10.36 9.48
CA SER A 40 -18.74 11.29 10.44
C SER A 40 -19.60 11.56 11.67
N GLU A 41 -20.93 11.62 11.53
CA GLU A 41 -21.83 11.84 12.66
C GLU A 41 -21.74 10.73 13.72
N VAL A 42 -21.61 9.47 13.28
CA VAL A 42 -21.50 8.32 14.18
C VAL A 42 -20.18 8.36 14.93
N ARG A 43 -19.07 8.67 14.23
CA ARG A 43 -17.74 8.83 14.86
C ARG A 43 -17.77 9.93 15.92
N ALA A 44 -18.34 11.08 15.59
CA ALA A 44 -18.47 12.20 16.53
C ALA A 44 -19.34 11.85 17.75
N HIS A 45 -20.38 11.03 17.57
CA HIS A 45 -21.17 10.52 18.68
C HIS A 45 -20.36 9.59 19.58
N VAL A 46 -19.62 8.64 19.02
CA VAL A 46 -18.78 7.71 19.81
C VAL A 46 -17.74 8.45 20.64
N ASP A 47 -17.15 9.51 20.11
CA ASP A 47 -16.18 10.36 20.81
C ASP A 47 -16.77 11.08 22.04
N THR A 48 -18.09 11.30 22.06
CA THR A 48 -18.79 12.06 23.10
C THR A 48 -19.67 11.20 24.01
N CYS A 49 -20.05 10.00 23.57
CA CYS A 49 -20.88 9.07 24.32
C CYS A 49 -20.02 8.06 25.10
N LEU A 50 -20.06 8.15 26.45
CA LEU A 50 -19.32 7.24 27.33
C LEU A 50 -19.72 5.76 27.16
N THR A 51 -21.00 5.49 26.90
CA THR A 51 -21.47 4.11 26.66
C THR A 51 -20.88 3.55 25.39
N CYS A 52 -20.96 4.28 24.28
CA CYS A 52 -20.44 3.83 22.99
C CYS A 52 -18.92 3.70 22.99
N SER A 53 -18.18 4.67 23.56
CA SER A 53 -16.72 4.58 23.69
C SER A 53 -16.29 3.39 24.56
N GLY A 54 -17.02 3.10 25.65
CA GLY A 54 -16.81 1.89 26.44
C GLY A 54 -17.00 0.60 25.64
N HIS A 55 -18.02 0.54 24.79
CA HIS A 55 -18.27 -0.61 23.91
C HIS A 55 -17.18 -0.79 22.85
N VAL A 56 -16.71 0.30 22.22
CA VAL A 56 -15.57 0.24 21.28
C VAL A 56 -14.32 -0.29 21.98
N GLY A 57 -14.03 0.17 23.20
CA GLY A 57 -12.89 -0.32 23.97
C GLY A 57 -12.97 -1.82 24.24
N ASN A 58 -14.15 -2.31 24.63
CA ASN A 58 -14.37 -3.74 24.87
C ASN A 58 -14.24 -4.57 23.57
N ALA A 59 -14.82 -4.09 22.47
CA ALA A 59 -14.70 -4.72 21.16
C ALA A 59 -13.22 -4.81 20.70
N ALA A 60 -12.46 -3.73 20.87
CA ALA A 60 -11.03 -3.70 20.54
C ALA A 60 -10.22 -4.71 21.37
N LEU A 61 -10.48 -4.83 22.68
CA LEU A 61 -9.83 -5.83 23.54
C LEU A 61 -10.16 -7.27 23.13
N LEU A 62 -11.41 -7.51 22.71
CA LEU A 62 -11.83 -8.81 22.17
C LEU A 62 -11.15 -9.12 20.84
N SER A 63 -11.00 -8.16 19.93
CA SER A 63 -10.27 -8.34 18.67
C SER A 63 -8.79 -8.67 18.91
N LEU A 64 -8.15 -8.04 19.91
CA LEU A 64 -6.77 -8.37 20.31
C LEU A 64 -6.66 -9.81 20.84
N HIS A 65 -7.54 -10.22 21.74
CA HIS A 65 -7.57 -11.59 22.26
C HIS A 65 -7.89 -12.62 21.18
N ALA A 66 -8.80 -12.30 20.26
CA ALA A 66 -9.11 -13.15 19.12
C ALA A 66 -7.86 -13.33 18.23
N GLY A 67 -7.11 -12.25 17.98
CA GLY A 67 -5.84 -12.30 17.27
C GLY A 67 -4.81 -13.22 17.92
N GLU A 68 -4.64 -13.14 19.25
CA GLU A 68 -3.76 -14.04 20.00
C GLU A 68 -4.18 -15.51 19.88
N ARG A 69 -5.48 -15.80 20.07
CA ARG A 69 -5.98 -17.18 19.97
C ARG A 69 -5.93 -17.73 18.55
N LEU A 70 -6.17 -16.90 17.54
CA LEU A 70 -6.00 -17.30 16.15
C LEU A 70 -4.55 -17.56 15.79
N ALA A 71 -3.60 -16.84 16.41
CA ALA A 71 -2.18 -17.11 16.26
C ALA A 71 -1.78 -18.45 16.90
N ASP A 72 -2.34 -18.79 18.07
CA ASP A 72 -2.11 -20.09 18.73
C ASP A 72 -2.67 -21.28 17.91
N LEU A 73 -3.81 -21.07 17.23
CA LEU A 73 -4.44 -22.08 16.37
C LEU A 73 -3.83 -22.14 14.96
N ALA A 74 -3.01 -21.17 14.59
CA ALA A 74 -2.36 -21.19 13.28
C ALA A 74 -1.47 -22.43 13.22
N PRO A 75 -1.63 -23.30 12.20
CA PRO A 75 -0.80 -24.49 12.07
C PRO A 75 0.68 -24.10 12.07
N ALA A 76 1.51 -24.85 12.79
CA ALA A 76 2.95 -24.59 12.95
C ALA A 76 3.71 -24.41 11.62
N ASP A 77 3.15 -24.89 10.51
CA ASP A 77 3.64 -24.63 9.14
C ASP A 77 3.62 -23.14 8.73
N ARG A 78 2.85 -22.28 9.41
CA ARG A 78 2.92 -20.81 9.24
C ARG A 78 4.02 -20.16 10.08
N LEU A 79 4.53 -20.85 11.11
CA LEU A 79 5.62 -20.39 11.98
C LEU A 79 7.00 -20.87 11.52
N THR A 80 7.07 -21.82 10.58
CA THR A 80 8.20 -21.84 9.66
C THR A 80 8.12 -20.56 8.82
N ALA A 81 8.63 -19.47 9.39
CA ALA A 81 8.97 -18.26 8.65
C ALA A 81 9.56 -18.73 7.31
N PRO A 82 9.06 -18.22 6.16
CA PRO A 82 9.55 -18.66 4.86
C PRO A 82 11.06 -18.62 4.95
N GLU A 83 11.67 -19.81 4.82
CA GLU A 83 13.11 -20.01 4.89
C GLU A 83 13.71 -18.83 4.14
N ARG A 84 14.40 -17.93 4.87
CA ARG A 84 14.76 -16.60 4.35
C ARG A 84 15.61 -16.84 3.12
N ARG A 85 14.96 -16.88 1.95
CA ARG A 85 15.63 -17.12 0.68
C ARG A 85 16.66 -16.01 0.60
N PRO A 86 17.94 -16.34 0.34
CA PRO A 86 18.97 -15.32 0.26
C PRO A 86 18.47 -14.26 -0.70
N VAL A 87 18.37 -13.03 -0.20
CA VAL A 87 17.83 -11.91 -0.96
C VAL A 87 18.64 -11.86 -2.27
N PRO A 88 18.01 -11.84 -3.45
CA PRO A 88 18.73 -11.93 -4.72
C PRO A 88 19.46 -10.61 -4.99
N VAL A 89 20.59 -10.39 -4.30
CA VAL A 89 21.37 -9.15 -4.31
C VAL A 89 21.72 -8.78 -5.74
N MET A 90 22.08 -9.77 -6.57
CA MET A 90 22.38 -9.55 -7.98
C MET A 90 21.19 -8.99 -8.76
N ALA A 91 19.97 -9.46 -8.51
CA ALA A 91 18.78 -8.93 -9.17
C ALA A 91 18.50 -7.49 -8.73
N ILE A 92 18.72 -7.17 -7.44
CA ILE A 92 18.58 -5.80 -6.92
C ILE A 92 19.62 -4.88 -7.56
N VAL A 93 20.89 -5.29 -7.61
CA VAL A 93 21.98 -4.51 -8.20
C VAL A 93 21.73 -4.26 -9.68
N VAL A 94 21.31 -5.28 -10.44
CA VAL A 94 20.97 -5.15 -11.86
C VAL A 94 19.77 -4.21 -12.04
N GLY A 95 18.70 -4.39 -11.26
CA GLY A 95 17.53 -3.51 -11.31
C GLY A 95 17.89 -2.05 -11.01
N LEU A 96 18.74 -1.82 -10.02
CA LEU A 96 19.22 -0.48 -9.65
C LEU A 96 20.08 0.12 -10.77
N ALA A 97 20.99 -0.65 -11.36
CA ALA A 97 21.82 -0.20 -12.48
C ALA A 97 20.98 0.20 -13.70
N VAL A 98 19.96 -0.59 -14.04
CA VAL A 98 19.04 -0.27 -15.15
C VAL A 98 18.20 0.96 -14.84
N ALA A 99 17.69 1.08 -13.61
CA ALA A 99 16.95 2.27 -13.17
C ALA A 99 17.81 3.54 -13.26
N PHE A 100 19.07 3.49 -12.81
CA PHE A 100 20.01 4.60 -12.94
C PHE A 100 20.32 4.93 -14.40
N ALA A 101 20.56 3.93 -15.24
CA ALA A 101 20.82 4.14 -16.66
C ALA A 101 19.62 4.82 -17.36
N GLY A 102 18.39 4.42 -17.03
CA GLY A 102 17.17 5.04 -17.56
C GLY A 102 16.90 6.45 -17.03
N ALA A 103 17.28 6.73 -15.78
CA ALA A 103 17.11 8.05 -15.16
C ALA A 103 18.25 9.04 -15.47
N LEU A 104 19.38 8.56 -16.01
CA LEU A 104 20.57 9.36 -16.28
C LEU A 104 20.32 10.60 -17.15
N PRO A 105 19.60 10.55 -18.30
CA PRO A 105 19.38 11.75 -19.11
C PRO A 105 18.58 12.82 -18.36
N THR A 106 17.54 12.41 -17.62
CA THR A 106 16.74 13.32 -16.79
C THR A 106 17.56 13.94 -15.67
N LEU A 107 18.49 13.17 -15.08
CA LEU A 107 19.40 13.68 -14.05
C LEU A 107 20.39 14.70 -14.63
N LEU A 108 20.91 14.45 -15.83
CA LEU A 108 21.80 15.38 -16.55
C LEU A 108 21.09 16.69 -16.92
N ASP A 109 19.84 16.61 -17.37
CA ASP A 109 19.04 17.80 -17.71
C ASP A 109 18.64 18.59 -16.45
N ALA A 110 18.34 17.89 -15.35
CA ALA A 110 18.04 18.52 -14.07
C ALA A 110 19.28 19.22 -13.45
N MET A 111 20.49 18.66 -13.61
CA MET A 111 21.73 19.30 -13.16
C MET A 111 22.08 20.55 -13.96
N ARG A 112 21.64 20.66 -15.21
CA ARG A 112 21.79 21.88 -16.02
C ARG A 112 20.82 23.00 -15.61
N SER A 113 19.79 22.68 -14.83
CA SER A 113 18.66 23.56 -14.51
C SER A 113 18.37 23.61 -13.00
N PRO A 114 19.26 24.20 -12.17
CA PRO A 114 19.19 24.12 -10.71
C PRO A 114 17.90 24.70 -10.10
N GLY A 115 17.19 25.58 -10.82
CA GLY A 115 15.90 26.16 -10.38
C GLY A 115 14.72 25.18 -10.36
N GLU A 116 14.80 24.05 -11.09
CA GLU A 116 13.72 23.04 -11.12
C GLU A 116 13.95 21.90 -10.12
N LEU A 117 15.21 21.68 -9.70
CA LEU A 117 15.58 20.64 -8.75
C LEU A 117 14.85 20.81 -7.40
N GLY A 118 14.66 22.06 -6.96
CA GLY A 118 13.95 22.39 -5.72
C GLY A 118 12.48 21.95 -5.70
N ARG A 119 11.83 21.83 -6.87
CA ARG A 119 10.43 21.38 -6.99
C ARG A 119 10.30 19.85 -7.08
N ALA A 120 11.30 19.16 -7.59
CA ALA A 120 11.28 17.71 -7.76
C ALA A 120 11.54 16.92 -6.46
N ILE A 121 12.35 17.48 -5.55
CA ILE A 121 12.74 16.86 -4.27
C ILE A 121 11.55 16.41 -3.41
N PRO A 122 10.52 17.25 -3.14
CA PRO A 122 9.41 16.84 -2.28
C PRO A 122 8.52 15.74 -2.90
N ILE A 123 8.43 15.68 -4.23
CA ILE A 123 7.67 14.66 -4.95
C ILE A 123 8.39 13.31 -4.88
N LEU A 124 9.71 13.31 -5.13
CA LEU A 124 10.56 12.12 -5.01
C LEU A 124 10.61 11.59 -3.57
N GLY A 125 10.69 12.49 -2.58
CA GLY A 125 10.68 12.12 -1.16
C GLY A 125 9.38 11.43 -0.72
N ARG A 126 8.22 11.94 -1.18
CA ARG A 126 6.92 11.29 -0.90
C ARG A 126 6.79 9.94 -1.60
N GLY A 127 7.26 9.83 -2.84
CA GLY A 127 7.29 8.57 -3.58
C GLY A 127 8.14 7.50 -2.89
N ALA A 128 9.35 7.87 -2.45
CA ALA A 128 10.25 6.98 -1.71
C ALA A 128 9.65 6.55 -0.36
N ALA A 129 8.99 7.46 0.36
CA ALA A 129 8.33 7.14 1.63
C ALA A 129 7.14 6.17 1.45
N LEU A 130 6.34 6.36 0.40
CA LEU A 130 5.23 5.45 0.06
C LEU A 130 5.74 4.08 -0.37
N LEU A 131 6.80 4.03 -1.18
CA LEU A 131 7.41 2.79 -1.63
C LEU A 131 8.08 2.04 -0.46
N GLY A 132 8.75 2.76 0.43
CA GLY A 132 9.35 2.18 1.64
C GLY A 132 8.31 1.55 2.56
N ARG A 133 7.17 2.22 2.78
CA ARG A 133 6.06 1.65 3.57
C ARG A 133 5.45 0.41 2.91
N ARG A 134 5.36 0.37 1.57
CA ARG A 134 4.83 -0.77 0.81
C ARG A 134 5.79 -1.95 0.73
N LEU A 135 7.11 -1.70 0.69
CA LEU A 135 8.13 -2.77 0.67
C LEU A 135 8.26 -3.48 2.03
N LEU A 136 7.94 -2.77 3.11
CA LEU A 136 7.99 -3.28 4.47
C LEU A 136 6.78 -4.16 4.84
N ASP A 137 5.78 -4.28 3.97
CA ASP A 137 4.56 -5.07 4.22
C ASP A 137 4.63 -6.41 3.45
N PRO A 138 5.19 -7.49 4.03
CA PRO A 138 5.71 -8.64 3.29
C PRO A 138 4.65 -9.65 2.83
N GLY A 139 3.38 -9.27 2.77
CA GLY A 139 2.26 -10.18 2.50
C GLY A 139 1.21 -9.69 1.50
N GLY A 140 1.30 -8.46 1.00
CA GLY A 140 0.28 -7.88 0.12
C GLY A 140 0.37 -8.36 -1.33
N THR A 141 -0.77 -8.70 -1.94
CA THR A 141 -0.93 -8.97 -3.39
C THR A 141 -0.37 -7.85 -4.28
N ALA A 142 -0.30 -6.62 -3.75
CA ALA A 142 0.31 -5.47 -4.41
C ALA A 142 1.83 -5.61 -4.63
N GLY A 143 2.54 -6.36 -3.78
CA GLY A 143 3.95 -6.66 -3.98
C GLY A 143 4.17 -7.52 -5.22
N LEU A 144 3.26 -8.47 -5.48
CA LEU A 144 3.28 -9.28 -6.68
C LEU A 144 3.08 -8.42 -7.93
N VAL A 145 2.07 -7.54 -7.93
CA VAL A 145 1.78 -6.65 -9.06
C VAL A 145 2.96 -5.73 -9.38
N LEU A 146 3.64 -5.22 -8.35
CA LEU A 146 4.81 -4.38 -8.52
C LEU A 146 5.98 -5.14 -9.16
N VAL A 147 6.25 -6.37 -8.68
CA VAL A 147 7.34 -7.21 -9.21
C VAL A 147 7.05 -7.62 -10.66
N TRP A 148 5.84 -8.06 -10.96
CA TRP A 148 5.45 -8.43 -12.33
C TRP A 148 5.42 -7.22 -13.27
N GLY A 149 4.97 -6.06 -12.79
CA GLY A 149 5.00 -4.81 -13.55
C GLY A 149 6.43 -4.37 -13.88
N ALA A 150 7.34 -4.41 -12.89
CA ALA A 150 8.75 -4.10 -13.10
C ALA A 150 9.43 -5.09 -14.07
N ALA A 151 9.11 -6.39 -13.96
CA ALA A 151 9.62 -7.41 -14.88
C ALA A 151 9.14 -7.16 -16.32
N LEU A 152 7.85 -6.88 -16.53
CA LEU A 152 7.31 -6.55 -17.85
C LEU A 152 7.92 -5.28 -18.45
N LEU A 153 8.14 -4.26 -17.61
CA LEU A 153 8.79 -3.01 -18.03
C LEU A 153 10.22 -3.29 -18.55
N LEU A 154 11.01 -4.07 -17.79
CA LEU A 154 12.37 -4.43 -18.18
C LEU A 154 12.41 -5.24 -19.49
N ILE A 155 11.48 -6.18 -19.66
CA ILE A 155 11.33 -6.94 -20.91
C ILE A 155 11.01 -5.98 -22.07
N GLY A 156 10.09 -5.03 -21.87
CA GLY A 156 9.75 -4.02 -22.88
C GLY A 156 10.94 -3.16 -23.30
N VAL A 157 11.73 -2.70 -22.33
CA VAL A 157 12.96 -1.92 -22.58
C VAL A 157 13.98 -2.74 -23.36
N ALA A 158 14.22 -4.00 -22.98
CA ALA A 158 15.15 -4.88 -23.69
C ALA A 158 14.74 -5.13 -25.15
N ILE A 159 13.44 -5.33 -25.40
CA ILE A 159 12.90 -5.47 -26.76
C ILE A 159 13.08 -4.17 -27.55
N GLY A 160 12.84 -3.02 -26.93
CA GLY A 160 13.07 -1.71 -27.55
C GLY A 160 14.53 -1.54 -27.99
N ILE A 161 15.48 -1.82 -27.10
CA ILE A 161 16.92 -1.73 -27.40
C ILE A 161 17.29 -2.67 -28.55
N MET A 162 16.83 -3.93 -28.54
CA MET A 162 17.10 -4.88 -29.62
C MET A 162 16.56 -4.43 -30.98
N ARG A 163 15.44 -3.69 -31.00
CA ARG A 163 14.86 -3.18 -32.25
C ARG A 163 15.54 -1.91 -32.77
N LEU A 164 16.08 -1.09 -31.88
CA LEU A 164 16.78 0.15 -32.25
C LEU A 164 18.28 -0.05 -32.50
N ALA A 165 18.85 -1.21 -32.14
CA ALA A 165 20.25 -1.50 -32.41
C ALA A 165 20.49 -1.59 -33.95
N PRO A 166 21.35 -0.72 -34.52
CA PRO A 166 21.65 -0.78 -35.95
C PRO A 166 22.30 -2.12 -36.27
N ARG A 167 21.72 -2.86 -37.24
CA ARG A 167 22.32 -4.07 -37.78
C ARG A 167 23.70 -3.71 -38.31
N LYS A 168 24.74 -4.24 -37.66
CA LYS A 168 26.11 -4.10 -38.10
C LYS A 168 26.19 -4.78 -39.47
N GLU A 169 26.24 -3.99 -40.54
CA GLU A 169 26.48 -4.52 -41.88
C GLU A 169 27.86 -5.18 -41.85
N GLU A 170 27.88 -6.49 -42.09
CA GLU A 170 29.10 -7.26 -42.23
C GLU A 170 29.85 -6.71 -43.43
N VAL A 171 30.91 -5.96 -43.16
CA VAL A 171 31.83 -5.46 -44.18
C VAL A 171 32.54 -6.67 -44.77
N SER A 172 32.04 -7.09 -45.94
CA SER A 172 32.64 -8.11 -46.81
C SER A 172 34.05 -7.67 -47.20
N SER A 173 35.06 -8.42 -46.75
CA SER A 173 36.43 -8.39 -47.29
C SER A 173 36.53 -9.22 -48.56
#